data_AF-A0A395K3H8-F1
#
_entry.id   AF-A0A395K3H8-F1
#
_cell.length_a   1.000
_cell.length_b   1.000
_cell.length_c   1.000
_cell.angle_alpha   90.00
_cell.angle_beta   90.00
_cell.angle_gamma   90.00
#
_symmetry.space_group_name_H-M   'P 1'
#
loop_
_entity.id
_entity.type
_entity.pdbx_description
1 polymer ?
#
loop_
_entity_poly.entity_id
_entity_poly.type
_entity_poly.pdbx_seq_one_letter_code
_entity_poly.pdbx_strand_id
1 'polypeptide(L)'
;MKRKKKITIGIGLLLVGILFWQFGLFNRFNYLTAKIDGWRNSARIVTTEPPLHPCGVPCIGLKEDYGFHEHYTSCNQTGPTIRGIKAYNAEIEKYLNKRNGKDWRAKYQAELDSLIKNNRLE
;
A
#
# COMPACT_ATOMS: atom_id res chain seq x y z
N MET A 1 -18.88 -33.41 21.68
CA MET A 1 -18.92 -33.33 20.20
C MET A 1 -18.10 -34.46 19.59
N LYS A 2 -18.66 -35.28 18.67
CA LYS A 2 -18.00 -36.49 18.11
C LYS A 2 -16.67 -36.14 17.41
N ARG A 3 -15.63 -36.98 17.57
CA ARG A 3 -14.27 -36.78 17.02
C ARG A 3 -14.26 -36.45 15.52
N LYS A 4 -15.10 -37.14 14.73
CA LYS A 4 -15.29 -36.87 13.28
C LYS A 4 -15.73 -35.42 13.00
N LYS A 5 -16.67 -34.88 13.79
CA LYS A 5 -17.17 -33.50 13.63
C LYS A 5 -16.09 -32.45 13.93
N LYS A 6 -15.19 -32.72 14.89
CA LYS A 6 -14.03 -31.85 15.17
C LYS A 6 -13.03 -31.81 14.00
N ILE A 7 -12.76 -32.97 13.40
CA ILE A 7 -11.83 -33.08 12.25
C ILE A 7 -12.37 -32.32 11.04
N THR A 8 -13.65 -32.48 10.70
CA THR A 8 -14.27 -31.77 9.58
C THR A 8 -14.22 -30.25 9.75
N ILE A 9 -14.50 -29.74 10.96
CA ILE A 9 -14.38 -28.31 11.26
C ILE A 9 -12.92 -27.83 11.11
N GLY A 10 -11.96 -28.61 11.61
CA GLY A 10 -10.54 -28.30 11.48
C GLY A 10 -10.09 -28.19 10.01
N ILE A 11 -10.52 -29.14 9.16
CA ILE A 11 -10.20 -29.10 7.72
C ILE A 11 -10.84 -27.88 7.04
N GLY A 12 -12.10 -27.59 7.36
CA GLY A 12 -12.79 -26.40 6.83
C GLY A 12 -12.06 -25.10 7.18
N LEU A 13 -11.66 -24.94 8.45
CA LEU A 13 -10.89 -23.78 8.90
C LEU A 13 -9.53 -23.69 8.21
N LEU A 14 -8.85 -24.82 7.99
CA LEU A 14 -7.56 -24.88 7.31
C LEU A 14 -7.68 -24.44 5.84
N LEU A 15 -8.71 -24.90 5.12
CA LEU A 15 -8.97 -24.47 3.74
C LEU A 15 -9.27 -22.97 3.64
N VAL A 16 -10.08 -22.43 4.55
CA VAL A 16 -10.36 -20.99 4.63
C VAL A 16 -9.10 -20.20 4.92
N GLY A 17 -8.24 -20.69 5.83
CA GLY A 17 -6.94 -20.10 6.13
C GLY A 17 -6.03 -20.05 4.90
N ILE A 18 -5.96 -21.13 4.13
CA ILE A 18 -5.17 -21.19 2.87
C ILE A 18 -5.69 -20.17 1.85
N LEU A 19 -7.01 -20.07 1.68
CA LEU A 19 -7.61 -19.08 0.77
C LEU A 19 -7.22 -17.66 1.19
N PHE A 20 -7.40 -17.31 2.47
CA PHE A 20 -7.03 -16.00 2.99
C PHE A 20 -5.54 -15.70 2.83
N TRP A 21 -4.68 -16.72 3.01
CA TRP A 21 -3.25 -16.58 2.77
C TRP A 21 -2.94 -16.33 1.30
N GLN A 22 -3.55 -17.08 0.37
CA GLN A 22 -3.37 -16.87 -1.07
C GLN A 22 -3.80 -15.47 -1.51
N PHE A 23 -4.84 -14.88 -0.93
CA PHE A 23 -5.25 -13.50 -1.20
C PHE A 23 -4.42 -12.43 -0.47
N GLY A 24 -3.41 -12.83 0.32
CA GLY A 24 -2.50 -11.90 0.99
C GLY A 24 -3.10 -11.19 2.20
N LEU A 25 -4.21 -11.70 2.77
CA LEU A 25 -4.88 -11.05 3.92
C LEU A 25 -4.05 -11.08 5.21
N PHE A 26 -3.11 -12.03 5.34
CA PHE A 26 -2.16 -12.05 6.45
C PHE A 26 -0.96 -11.11 6.25
N ASN A 27 -0.85 -10.46 5.09
CA ASN A 27 0.17 -9.44 4.88
C ASN A 27 -0.22 -8.15 5.62
N ARG A 28 0.76 -7.41 6.17
CA ARG A 28 0.54 -6.08 6.76
C ARG A 28 -0.14 -5.12 5.78
N PHE A 29 0.24 -5.20 4.50
CA PHE A 29 -0.34 -4.45 3.40
C PHE A 29 -1.37 -5.35 2.72
N ASN A 30 -2.63 -5.20 3.11
CA ASN A 30 -3.77 -5.87 2.51
C ASN A 30 -4.97 -4.92 2.40
N TYR A 31 -6.07 -5.39 1.81
CA TYR A 31 -7.28 -4.59 1.63
C TYR A 31 -7.84 -3.95 2.91
N LEU A 32 -7.91 -4.71 4.01
CA LEU A 32 -8.49 -4.24 5.27
C LEU A 32 -7.60 -3.19 5.92
N THR A 33 -6.27 -3.40 5.91
CA THR A 33 -5.33 -2.42 6.46
C THR A 33 -5.31 -1.14 5.62
N ALA A 34 -5.47 -1.21 4.30
CA ALA A 34 -5.58 -0.01 3.46
C ALA A 34 -6.79 0.85 3.83
N LYS A 35 -7.94 0.23 4.11
CA LYS A 35 -9.12 0.97 4.57
C LYS A 35 -8.91 1.65 5.92
N ILE A 36 -8.25 0.97 6.85
CA ILE A 36 -7.92 1.53 8.18
C ILE A 36 -6.95 2.70 8.02
N ASP A 37 -5.91 2.53 7.21
CA ASP A 37 -4.89 3.56 6.99
C ASP A 37 -5.49 4.79 6.28
N GLY A 38 -6.34 4.59 5.27
CA GLY A 38 -7.08 5.67 4.62
C GLY A 38 -8.01 6.41 5.59
N TRP A 39 -8.72 5.69 6.47
CA TRP A 39 -9.58 6.32 7.49
C TRP A 39 -8.79 7.12 8.53
N ARG A 40 -7.57 6.68 8.87
CA ARG A 40 -6.68 7.36 9.82
C ARG A 40 -5.82 8.46 9.20
N ASN A 41 -6.01 8.78 7.92
CA ASN A 41 -5.14 9.69 7.15
C ASN A 41 -3.65 9.28 7.20
N SER A 42 -3.36 7.99 7.37
CA SER A 42 -2.01 7.44 7.45
C SER A 42 -1.70 6.58 6.24
N ALA A 43 -2.19 7.00 5.07
CA ALA A 43 -2.07 6.28 3.81
C ALA A 43 -0.60 6.09 3.41
N ARG A 44 -0.29 4.89 2.89
CA ARG A 44 1.05 4.57 2.39
C ARG A 44 0.96 4.08 0.97
N ILE A 45 1.89 4.50 0.12
CA ILE A 45 2.11 3.84 -1.18
C ILE A 45 3.28 2.89 -0.98
N VAL A 46 3.01 1.60 -1.09
CA VAL A 46 4.04 0.58 -0.92
C VAL A 46 4.73 0.34 -2.25
N THR A 47 6.05 0.49 -2.26
CA THR A 47 6.89 0.30 -3.44
C THR A 47 7.94 -0.77 -3.17
N THR A 48 8.30 -1.52 -4.21
CA THR A 48 9.46 -2.44 -4.22
C THR A 48 10.73 -1.75 -4.71
N GLU A 49 10.64 -0.48 -5.09
CA GLU A 49 11.76 0.33 -5.55
C GLU A 49 12.29 1.16 -4.38
N PRO A 50 13.63 1.23 -4.19
CA PRO A 50 14.22 2.05 -3.15
C PRO A 50 13.71 3.49 -3.21
N PRO A 51 13.44 4.13 -2.06
CA PRO A 51 12.91 5.49 -2.05
C PRO A 51 13.97 6.43 -2.62
N LEU A 52 13.58 7.20 -3.63
CA LEU A 52 14.38 8.26 -4.22
C LEU A 52 13.84 9.60 -3.74
N HIS A 53 14.67 10.36 -3.02
CA HIS A 53 14.36 11.73 -2.60
C HIS A 53 15.36 12.72 -3.22
N PRO A 54 15.34 12.87 -4.56
CA PRO A 54 16.30 13.72 -5.29
C PRO A 54 16.23 15.21 -4.89
N CYS A 55 15.15 15.64 -4.24
CA CYS A 55 14.98 17.00 -3.71
C CYS A 55 14.81 17.05 -2.18
N GLY A 56 15.29 16.04 -1.45
CA GLY A 56 15.37 16.06 0.02
C GLY A 56 14.02 16.30 0.73
N VAL A 57 14.03 17.22 1.71
CA VAL A 57 12.85 17.58 2.53
C VAL A 57 11.67 18.08 1.69
N PRO A 58 11.84 18.96 0.68
CA PRO A 58 10.76 19.34 -0.24
C PRO A 58 10.01 18.14 -0.85
N CYS A 59 10.73 17.12 -1.31
CA CYS A 59 10.13 15.91 -1.89
C CYS A 59 9.29 15.12 -0.86
N ILE A 60 9.67 15.18 0.43
CA ILE A 60 8.93 14.53 1.51
C ILE A 60 7.67 15.33 1.83
N GLY A 61 7.79 16.66 1.97
CA GLY A 61 6.65 17.56 2.23
C GLY A 61 5.58 17.46 1.15
N LEU A 62 5.96 17.39 -0.12
CA LEU A 62 5.00 17.23 -1.22
C LEU A 62 4.15 15.96 -1.08
N LYS A 63 4.73 14.84 -0.62
CA LYS A 63 3.97 13.59 -0.37
C LYS A 63 2.97 13.77 0.78
N GLU A 64 3.37 14.50 1.83
CA GLU A 64 2.52 14.82 2.98
C GLU A 64 1.34 15.72 2.59
N ASP A 65 1.57 16.72 1.73
CA ASP A 65 0.53 17.60 1.19
C ASP A 65 -0.53 16.80 0.43
N TYR A 66 -0.07 15.85 -0.41
CA TYR A 66 -0.93 14.91 -1.11
C TYR A 66 -1.48 13.78 -0.20
N GLY A 67 -1.05 13.70 1.05
CA GLY A 67 -1.68 12.86 2.07
C GLY A 67 -1.24 11.42 2.13
N PHE A 68 -0.02 11.12 1.66
CA PHE A 68 0.53 9.78 1.72
C PHE A 68 2.00 9.80 2.11
N HIS A 69 2.48 8.65 2.58
CA HIS A 69 3.90 8.37 2.74
C HIS A 69 4.31 7.23 1.82
N GLU A 70 5.58 7.16 1.45
CA GLU A 70 6.11 5.96 0.80
C GLU A 70 6.52 4.92 1.82
N HIS A 71 6.30 3.66 1.48
CA HIS A 71 6.84 2.54 2.23
C HIS A 71 7.59 1.62 1.29
N TYR A 72 8.91 1.61 1.39
CA TYR A 72 9.73 0.65 0.68
C TYR A 72 9.64 -0.72 1.33
N THR A 73 9.35 -1.73 0.53
CA THR A 73 9.46 -3.14 0.90
C THR A 73 10.61 -3.77 0.11
N SER A 74 11.29 -4.77 0.70
CA SER A 74 12.43 -5.41 0.02
C SER A 74 12.01 -6.04 -1.31
N CYS A 75 12.95 -6.19 -2.24
CA CYS A 75 12.72 -6.83 -3.54
C CYS A 75 12.31 -8.32 -3.44
N ASN A 76 12.67 -8.99 -2.34
CA ASN A 76 12.39 -10.41 -2.13
C ASN A 76 11.02 -10.64 -1.48
N GLN A 77 9.94 -10.41 -2.22
CA GLN A 77 8.56 -10.66 -1.77
C GLN A 77 7.99 -11.97 -2.29
N THR A 78 7.18 -12.63 -1.47
CA THR A 78 6.41 -13.81 -1.90
C THR A 78 5.20 -13.41 -2.76
N GLY A 79 4.70 -14.31 -3.60
CA GLY A 79 3.49 -14.08 -4.40
C GLY A 79 2.27 -13.61 -3.59
N PRO A 80 1.94 -14.25 -2.45
CA PRO A 80 0.91 -13.76 -1.52
C PRO A 80 1.14 -12.32 -1.04
N THR A 81 2.39 -11.96 -0.70
CA THR A 81 2.73 -10.59 -0.30
C THR A 81 2.47 -9.60 -1.44
N ILE A 82 2.92 -9.91 -2.65
CA ILE A 82 2.73 -9.04 -3.83
C ILE A 82 1.23 -8.80 -4.07
N ARG A 83 0.39 -9.84 -3.94
CA ARG A 83 -1.07 -9.70 -4.08
C ARG A 83 -1.68 -8.84 -2.98
N GLY A 84 -1.23 -9.00 -1.73
CA GLY A 84 -1.61 -8.13 -0.62
C GLY A 84 -1.28 -6.67 -0.90
N ILE A 85 -0.03 -6.39 -1.28
CA ILE A 85 0.45 -5.04 -1.62
C ILE A 85 -0.37 -4.43 -2.76
N LYS A 86 -0.66 -5.20 -3.81
CA LYS A 86 -1.48 -4.73 -4.93
C LYS A 86 -2.90 -4.37 -4.47
N ALA A 87 -3.52 -5.20 -3.64
CA ALA A 87 -4.84 -4.92 -3.09
C ALA A 87 -4.83 -3.70 -2.16
N TYR A 88 -3.78 -3.55 -1.35
CA TYR A 88 -3.57 -2.42 -0.46
C TYR A 88 -3.43 -1.11 -1.24
N ASN A 89 -2.48 -1.05 -2.18
CA ASN A 89 -2.23 0.15 -2.99
C ASN A 89 -3.46 0.55 -3.81
N ALA A 90 -4.25 -0.40 -4.31
CA ALA A 90 -5.49 -0.10 -5.05
C ALA A 90 -6.54 0.61 -4.19
N GLU A 91 -6.68 0.25 -2.91
CA GLU A 91 -7.59 0.93 -2.00
C GLU A 91 -7.04 2.29 -1.54
N ILE A 92 -5.73 2.39 -1.31
CA ILE A 92 -5.08 3.68 -1.03
C ILE A 92 -5.26 4.65 -2.21
N GLU A 93 -5.11 4.18 -3.45
CA GLU A 93 -5.31 4.99 -4.64
C GLU A 93 -6.75 5.52 -4.73
N LYS A 94 -7.76 4.72 -4.35
CA LYS A 94 -9.15 5.20 -4.27
C LYS A 94 -9.32 6.28 -3.21
N TYR A 95 -8.70 6.11 -2.05
CA TYR A 95 -8.69 7.13 -0.99
C TYR A 95 -8.04 8.44 -1.48
N LEU A 96 -6.86 8.37 -2.11
CA LEU A 96 -6.15 9.55 -2.63
C LEU A 96 -6.92 10.22 -3.77
N ASN A 97 -7.54 9.45 -4.66
CA ASN A 97 -8.44 9.99 -5.70
C ASN A 97 -9.62 10.74 -5.08
N LYS A 98 -10.19 10.24 -3.98
CA LYS A 98 -11.28 10.93 -3.26
C LYS A 98 -10.79 12.22 -2.59
N ARG A 99 -9.57 12.22 -2.04
CA ARG A 99 -8.98 13.37 -1.35
C ARG A 99 -8.53 14.48 -2.31
N ASN A 100 -7.82 14.11 -3.38
CA ASN A 100 -7.07 15.05 -4.24
C ASN A 100 -7.67 15.20 -5.65
N GLY A 101 -8.68 14.40 -6.00
CA GLY A 101 -9.25 14.31 -7.34
C GLY A 101 -8.60 13.23 -8.21
N LYS A 102 -9.26 12.82 -9.31
CA LYS A 102 -8.84 11.68 -10.15
C LYS A 102 -7.49 11.86 -10.83
N ASP A 103 -7.09 13.10 -11.11
CA ASP A 103 -5.85 13.43 -11.82
C ASP A 103 -4.69 13.78 -10.87
N TRP A 104 -4.83 13.47 -9.57
CA TRP A 104 -3.86 13.87 -8.56
C TRP A 104 -2.44 13.36 -8.86
N ARG A 105 -2.30 12.15 -9.43
CA ARG A 105 -0.98 11.61 -9.78
C ARG A 105 -0.25 12.47 -10.81
N ALA A 106 -0.96 12.97 -11.81
CA ALA A 106 -0.37 13.81 -12.84
C ALA A 106 0.07 15.17 -12.26
N LYS A 107 -0.76 15.75 -11.37
CA LYS A 107 -0.43 16.99 -10.67
C LYS A 107 0.77 16.82 -9.73
N TYR A 108 0.75 15.77 -8.92
CA TYR A 108 1.85 15.40 -8.03
C TYR A 108 3.16 15.23 -8.81
N GLN A 109 3.13 14.52 -9.95
CA GLN A 109 4.33 14.32 -10.76
C GLN A 109 4.86 15.63 -11.34
N ALA A 110 3.98 16.51 -11.84
CA ALA A 110 4.40 17.81 -12.37
C ALA A 110 5.03 18.71 -11.29
N GLU A 111 4.46 18.73 -10.08
CA GLU A 111 5.03 19.47 -8.94
C GLU A 111 6.37 18.87 -8.49
N LEU A 112 6.46 17.54 -8.41
CA LEU A 112 7.69 16.83 -8.08
C LEU A 112 8.81 17.14 -9.09
N ASP A 113 8.50 17.08 -10.39
CA ASP A 113 9.47 17.36 -11.45
C ASP A 113 9.97 18.82 -11.38
N SER A 114 9.08 19.76 -11.04
CA SER A 114 9.45 21.16 -10.80
C SER A 114 10.40 21.31 -9.61
N LEU A 115 10.12 20.62 -8.49
CA LEU A 115 10.99 20.64 -7.30
C LEU A 115 12.37 20.05 -7.60
N ILE A 116 12.43 18.92 -8.31
CA ILE A 116 13.69 18.27 -8.69
C ILE A 116 14.51 19.18 -9.60
N LYS A 117 13.87 19.83 -10.57
CA LYS A 117 14.55 20.76 -11.47
C LYS A 117 15.15 21.93 -10.69
N ASN A 118 14.40 22.54 -9.77
CA ASN A 118 14.90 23.67 -8.98
C ASN A 118 16.05 23.25 -8.05
N ASN A 119 15.96 22.10 -7.39
CA ASN A 119 17.03 21.60 -6.51
C ASN A 119 18.33 21.21 -7.26
N ARG A 120 18.29 21.01 -8.58
CA ARG A 120 19.48 20.79 -9.40
C ARG A 120 20.14 22.07 -9.90
N LEU A 121 19.45 23.20 -9.77
CA LEU A 121 19.93 24.52 -10.18
C LEU A 121 20.57 25.31 -9.01
N GLU A 122 20.39 24.82 -7.77
CA GLU A 122 21.11 25.24 -6.57
C GLU A 122 22.44 24.48 -6.42
#